data_AF-A0A8S3RS79-F1
#
_entry.id   AF-A0A8S3RS79-F1
#
_cell.length_a   1.000
_cell.length_b   1.000
_cell.length_c   1.000
_cell.angle_alpha   90.00
_cell.angle_beta   90.00
_cell.angle_gamma   90.00
#
_symmetry.space_group_name_H-M   'P 1'
#
loop_
_entity.id
_entity.type
_entity.pdbx_description
1 polymer ?
#
loop_
_entity_poly.entity_id
_entity_poly.type
_entity_poly.pdbx_seq_one_letter_code
_entity_poly.pdbx_strand_id
1 'polypeptide(L)'
;MCLNTTKSTVFLQYWVNSILTYCKVVYAGIPKILFVATHKDKVPLENVETRREELYSGIEELFKDHEGKHHLVLRPLIFVNAKDKADPEIEVLKKTITELTFDHPCWGERMPNACVPLELEIAELVAEGKQIMSLVEVKELNDISEVSVLSPEQLTDFLHYQHSLGKIVYFDTPQLRDNVIISPLLMVEVMRSFITGV
;
A
#
# COMPACT_ATOMS: atom_id res chain seq x y z
N MET A 1 -17.77 -14.47 -10.39
CA MET A 1 -17.75 -15.16 -9.07
C MET A 1 -19.11 -14.96 -8.40
N CYS A 2 -19.87 -16.01 -8.06
CA CYS A 2 -21.20 -15.88 -7.42
C CYS A 2 -21.03 -15.68 -5.91
N LEU A 3 -21.57 -14.58 -5.37
CA LEU A 3 -21.59 -14.32 -3.92
C LEU A 3 -22.57 -15.25 -3.17
N ASN A 4 -23.43 -16.00 -3.87
CA ASN A 4 -24.48 -16.83 -3.28
C ASN A 4 -24.00 -18.18 -2.70
N THR A 5 -22.73 -18.31 -2.32
CA THR A 5 -22.27 -19.50 -1.58
C THR A 5 -21.71 -19.07 -0.24
N THR A 6 -22.06 -19.80 0.83
CA THR A 6 -21.56 -19.57 2.21
C THR A 6 -20.03 -19.49 2.28
N LYS A 7 -19.32 -20.09 1.33
CA LYS A 7 -17.85 -20.00 1.21
C LYS A 7 -17.38 -18.62 0.74
N SER A 8 -18.09 -18.00 -0.21
CA SER A 8 -17.77 -16.66 -0.73
C SER A 8 -17.94 -15.58 0.34
N THR A 9 -18.98 -15.69 1.16
CA THR A 9 -19.28 -14.71 2.22
C THR A 9 -18.26 -14.77 3.36
N VAL A 10 -17.93 -15.97 3.84
CA VAL A 10 -16.89 -16.19 4.86
C VAL A 10 -15.53 -15.68 4.37
N PHE A 11 -15.22 -15.87 3.09
CA PHE A 11 -13.97 -15.40 2.50
C PHE A 11 -13.84 -13.87 2.49
N LEU A 12 -14.88 -13.14 2.09
CA LEU A 12 -14.82 -11.67 2.06
C LEU A 12 -14.72 -11.07 3.47
N GLN A 13 -15.50 -11.58 4.42
CA GLN A 13 -15.42 -11.14 5.82
C GLN A 13 -14.05 -11.43 6.41
N TYR A 14 -13.46 -12.60 6.13
CA TYR A 14 -12.10 -12.94 6.54
C TYR A 14 -11.08 -11.90 6.06
N TRP A 15 -11.12 -11.50 4.80
CA TRP A 15 -10.18 -10.50 4.26
C TRP A 15 -10.37 -9.12 4.86
N VAL A 16 -11.62 -8.66 5.01
CA VAL A 16 -11.90 -7.38 5.68
C VAL A 16 -11.37 -7.41 7.12
N ASN A 17 -11.67 -8.46 7.89
CA ASN A 17 -11.19 -8.59 9.26
C ASN A 17 -9.67 -8.68 9.33
N SER A 18 -9.03 -9.37 8.38
CA SER A 18 -7.57 -9.44 8.31
C SER A 18 -6.96 -8.06 8.08
N ILE A 19 -7.47 -7.29 7.11
CA ILE A 19 -7.00 -5.92 6.84
C ILE A 19 -7.12 -5.07 8.12
N LEU A 20 -8.29 -5.09 8.77
CA LEU A 20 -8.52 -4.31 9.99
C LEU A 20 -7.64 -4.76 11.16
N THR A 21 -7.34 -6.06 11.27
CA THR A 21 -6.48 -6.59 12.34
C THR A 21 -5.01 -6.16 12.16
N TYR A 22 -4.51 -6.11 10.92
CA TYR A 22 -3.09 -5.87 10.64
C TYR A 22 -2.75 -4.41 10.32
N CYS A 23 -3.72 -3.53 10.17
CA CYS A 23 -3.46 -2.09 10.02
C CYS A 23 -3.05 -1.47 11.36
N LYS A 24 -1.90 -0.78 11.39
CA LYS A 24 -1.33 -0.15 12.60
C LYS A 24 -2.24 0.86 13.26
N VAL A 25 -3.05 1.57 12.48
CA VAL A 25 -4.00 2.57 12.98
C VAL A 25 -5.34 2.33 12.31
N VAL A 26 -6.33 1.98 13.12
CA VAL A 26 -7.73 1.88 12.72
C VAL A 26 -8.49 2.97 13.43
N TYR A 27 -8.83 4.02 12.70
CA TYR A 27 -9.76 5.06 13.16
C TYR A 27 -10.95 5.08 12.22
N ALA A 28 -12.02 5.78 12.62
CA ALA A 28 -13.29 5.77 11.92
C ALA A 28 -13.14 5.95 10.40
N GLY A 29 -13.21 4.83 9.67
CA GLY A 29 -13.20 4.76 8.23
C GLY A 29 -11.82 4.64 7.57
N ILE A 30 -10.73 4.40 8.31
CA ILE A 30 -9.39 4.12 7.77
C ILE A 30 -8.79 2.87 8.42
N PRO A 31 -8.28 1.90 7.62
CA PRO A 31 -8.04 1.96 6.18
C PRO A 31 -9.32 2.03 5.34
N LYS A 32 -9.24 2.61 4.14
CA LYS A 32 -10.31 2.51 3.13
C LYS A 32 -10.15 1.19 2.39
N ILE A 33 -11.21 0.41 2.29
CA ILE A 33 -11.22 -0.90 1.65
C ILE A 33 -12.09 -0.83 0.39
N LEU A 34 -11.46 -0.90 -0.77
CA LEU A 34 -12.10 -0.89 -2.07
C LEU A 34 -12.25 -2.32 -2.61
N PHE A 35 -13.47 -2.70 -3.01
CA PHE A 35 -13.70 -3.97 -3.69
C PHE A 35 -13.54 -3.81 -5.20
N VAL A 36 -12.65 -4.62 -5.77
CA VAL A 36 -12.45 -4.71 -7.22
C VAL A 36 -12.82 -6.11 -7.68
N ALA A 37 -13.94 -6.24 -8.38
CA ALA A 37 -14.31 -7.48 -9.04
C ALA A 37 -13.45 -7.66 -10.30
N THR A 38 -12.96 -8.87 -10.51
CA THR A 38 -12.13 -9.22 -11.68
C THR A 38 -12.79 -10.29 -12.52
N HIS A 39 -12.25 -10.55 -13.71
CA HIS A 39 -12.75 -11.51 -14.68
C HIS A 39 -14.05 -11.08 -15.37
N LYS A 40 -14.19 -9.78 -15.69
CA LYS A 40 -15.32 -9.28 -16.49
C LYS A 40 -15.44 -9.99 -17.84
N ASP A 41 -14.31 -10.40 -18.43
CA ASP A 41 -14.23 -11.17 -19.69
C ASP A 41 -14.98 -12.52 -19.65
N LYS A 42 -15.25 -13.05 -18.44
CA LYS A 42 -15.97 -14.32 -18.25
C LYS A 42 -17.48 -14.15 -18.09
N VAL A 43 -18.00 -12.92 -18.18
CA VAL A 43 -19.43 -12.61 -18.08
C VAL A 43 -19.91 -12.14 -19.45
N PRO A 44 -21.04 -12.67 -19.98
CA PRO A 44 -21.65 -12.14 -21.20
C PRO A 44 -21.88 -10.63 -21.06
N LEU A 45 -21.59 -9.86 -22.11
CA LEU A 45 -21.56 -8.40 -22.06
C LEU A 45 -22.88 -7.82 -21.56
N GLU A 46 -23.99 -8.39 -22.02
CA GLU A 46 -25.37 -8.03 -21.64
C GLU A 46 -25.68 -8.24 -20.16
N ASN A 47 -24.91 -9.10 -19.46
CA ASN A 47 -25.11 -9.44 -18.05
C ASN A 47 -24.12 -8.74 -17.12
N VAL A 48 -23.17 -7.96 -17.63
CA VAL A 48 -22.12 -7.31 -16.81
C VAL A 48 -22.73 -6.40 -15.75
N GLU A 49 -23.67 -5.55 -16.12
CA GLU A 49 -24.28 -4.59 -15.19
C GLU A 49 -25.22 -5.26 -14.19
N THR A 50 -26.02 -6.24 -14.63
CA THR A 50 -26.80 -7.09 -13.71
C THR A 50 -25.88 -7.75 -12.70
N ARG A 51 -24.73 -8.26 -13.15
CA ARG A 51 -23.76 -8.90 -12.28
C ARG A 51 -23.09 -7.93 -11.32
N ARG A 52 -22.82 -6.70 -11.77
CA ARG A 52 -22.28 -5.63 -10.91
C ARG A 52 -23.24 -5.34 -9.77
N GLU A 53 -24.54 -5.19 -10.06
CA GLU A 53 -25.53 -4.91 -9.02
C GLU A 53 -25.75 -6.10 -8.07
N GLU A 54 -25.77 -7.34 -8.58
CA GLU A 54 -25.78 -8.53 -7.71
C GLU A 54 -24.58 -8.56 -6.75
N LEU A 55 -23.39 -8.21 -7.24
CA LEU A 55 -22.20 -8.13 -6.42
C LEU A 55 -22.32 -7.03 -5.36
N TYR A 56 -22.80 -5.86 -5.75
CA TYR A 56 -23.02 -4.74 -4.85
C TYR A 56 -24.00 -5.08 -3.74
N SER A 57 -25.21 -5.54 -4.07
CA SER A 57 -26.23 -5.90 -3.07
C SER A 57 -25.75 -7.03 -2.17
N GLY A 58 -25.00 -7.99 -2.71
CA GLY A 58 -24.41 -9.07 -1.91
C GLY A 58 -23.39 -8.57 -0.89
N ILE A 59 -22.52 -7.61 -1.26
CA ILE A 59 -21.54 -7.04 -0.32
C ILE A 59 -22.24 -6.13 0.70
N GLU A 60 -23.18 -5.29 0.25
CA GLU A 60 -23.92 -4.37 1.12
C GLU A 60 -24.68 -5.13 2.22
N GLU A 61 -25.36 -6.22 1.85
CA GLU A 61 -26.06 -7.08 2.80
C GLU A 61 -25.08 -7.83 3.73
N LEU A 62 -23.99 -8.38 3.18
CA LEU A 62 -22.98 -9.11 3.94
C LEU A 62 -22.34 -8.28 5.07
N PHE A 63 -22.15 -6.98 4.81
CA PHE A 63 -21.51 -6.06 5.75
C PHE A 63 -22.51 -5.10 6.42
N LYS A 64 -23.82 -5.33 6.28
CA LYS A 64 -24.86 -4.41 6.77
C LYS A 64 -24.69 -4.05 8.24
N ASP A 65 -24.41 -5.06 9.07
CA ASP A 65 -24.25 -4.98 10.53
C ASP A 65 -22.79 -5.26 10.97
N HIS A 66 -21.84 -5.26 10.04
CA HIS A 66 -20.45 -5.57 10.33
C HIS A 66 -19.69 -4.33 10.81
N GLU A 67 -18.88 -4.43 11.87
CA GLU A 67 -18.13 -3.31 12.44
C GLU A 67 -17.24 -2.62 11.38
N GLY A 68 -16.62 -3.41 10.51
CA GLY A 68 -15.82 -2.94 9.38
C GLY A 68 -16.55 -2.18 8.27
N LYS A 69 -17.88 -2.04 8.29
CA LYS A 69 -18.66 -1.45 7.18
C LYS A 69 -18.22 -0.04 6.81
N HIS A 70 -17.90 0.78 7.81
CA HIS A 70 -17.54 2.18 7.64
C HIS A 70 -16.15 2.38 6.98
N HIS A 71 -15.36 1.31 6.86
CA HIS A 71 -14.12 1.27 6.08
C HIS A 71 -14.35 0.99 4.60
N LEU A 72 -15.52 0.45 4.22
CA LEU A 72 -15.77 -0.05 2.88
C LEU A 72 -16.15 1.08 1.92
N VAL A 73 -15.51 1.07 0.75
CA VAL A 73 -15.86 1.92 -0.39
C VAL A 73 -16.69 1.07 -1.34
N LEU A 74 -18.01 1.12 -1.19
CA LEU A 74 -18.95 0.28 -1.95
C LEU A 74 -19.32 0.86 -3.32
N ARG A 75 -19.12 2.17 -3.53
CA ARG A 75 -19.36 2.84 -4.82
C ARG A 75 -18.13 3.68 -5.22
N PRO A 76 -17.73 3.66 -6.50
CA PRO A 76 -18.24 2.76 -7.54
C PRO A 76 -17.83 1.30 -7.28
N LEU A 77 -18.69 0.32 -7.61
CA LEU A 77 -18.26 -1.08 -7.64
C LEU A 77 -17.54 -1.32 -8.95
N ILE A 78 -16.23 -1.55 -8.88
CA ILE A 78 -15.36 -1.64 -10.05
C ILE A 78 -15.31 -3.08 -10.53
N PHE A 79 -15.56 -3.31 -11.82
CA PHE A 79 -15.55 -4.66 -12.41
C PHE A 79 -14.66 -4.72 -13.65
N VAL A 80 -13.42 -5.19 -13.47
CA VAL A 80 -12.37 -5.14 -14.48
C VAL A 80 -12.19 -6.46 -15.23
N ASN A 81 -11.84 -6.34 -16.50
CA ASN A 81 -11.09 -7.32 -17.27
C ASN A 81 -9.59 -6.99 -17.16
N ALA A 82 -8.91 -7.60 -16.19
CA ALA A 82 -7.49 -7.35 -15.94
C ALA A 82 -6.56 -7.76 -17.11
N LYS A 83 -7.05 -8.47 -18.13
CA LYS A 83 -6.28 -8.82 -19.33
C LYS A 83 -6.36 -7.74 -20.41
N ASP A 84 -7.35 -6.87 -20.34
CA ASP A 84 -7.53 -5.78 -21.28
C ASP A 84 -6.98 -4.48 -20.67
N LYS A 85 -5.83 -4.04 -21.18
CA LYS A 85 -5.18 -2.79 -20.74
C LYS A 85 -6.00 -1.55 -21.09
N ALA A 86 -6.93 -1.65 -22.04
CA ALA A 86 -7.80 -0.56 -22.46
C ALA A 86 -9.19 -0.63 -21.81
N ASP A 87 -9.40 -1.52 -20.84
CA ASP A 87 -10.67 -1.59 -20.12
C ASP A 87 -10.96 -0.25 -19.41
N PRO A 88 -12.07 0.44 -19.72
CA PRO A 88 -12.40 1.74 -19.12
C PRO A 88 -12.53 1.70 -17.59
N GLU A 89 -12.82 0.54 -16.99
CA GLU A 89 -12.92 0.37 -15.54
C GLU A 89 -11.56 0.53 -14.84
N ILE A 90 -10.45 0.36 -15.57
CA ILE A 90 -9.10 0.62 -15.04
C ILE A 90 -8.92 2.12 -14.77
N GLU A 91 -9.44 3.00 -15.62
CA GLU A 91 -9.40 4.44 -15.39
C GLU A 91 -10.32 4.85 -14.23
N VAL A 92 -11.47 4.20 -14.09
CA VAL A 92 -12.34 4.37 -12.91
C VAL A 92 -11.58 3.97 -11.63
N LEU A 93 -10.90 2.82 -11.64
CA LEU A 93 -10.09 2.37 -10.51
C LEU A 93 -8.99 3.34 -10.13
N LYS A 94 -8.20 3.82 -11.11
CA LYS A 94 -7.15 4.81 -10.87
C LYS A 94 -7.72 6.09 -10.26
N LYS A 95 -8.84 6.58 -10.80
CA LYS A 95 -9.51 7.78 -10.30
C LYS A 95 -9.99 7.59 -8.87
N THR A 96 -10.67 6.48 -8.57
CA THR A 96 -11.15 6.18 -7.22
C THR A 96 -10.00 6.08 -6.22
N ILE A 97 -8.90 5.39 -6.56
CA ILE A 97 -7.71 5.32 -5.69
C ILE A 97 -7.13 6.72 -5.46
N THR A 98 -7.04 7.53 -6.52
CA THR A 98 -6.51 8.91 -6.43
C THR A 98 -7.36 9.78 -5.51
N GLU A 99 -8.69 9.75 -5.67
CA GLU A 99 -9.63 10.47 -4.80
C GLU A 99 -9.53 10.02 -3.34
N LEU A 100 -9.51 8.71 -3.08
CA LEU A 100 -9.35 8.16 -1.74
C LEU A 100 -8.01 8.52 -1.09
N THR A 101 -6.97 8.71 -1.91
CA THR A 101 -5.64 9.12 -1.44
C THR A 101 -5.66 10.58 -0.97
N PHE A 102 -6.35 11.47 -1.69
CA PHE A 102 -6.52 12.87 -1.29
C PHE A 102 -7.34 13.03 -0.01
N ASP A 103 -8.28 12.12 0.24
CA ASP A 103 -9.10 12.10 1.45
C ASP A 103 -8.39 11.49 2.68
N HIS A 104 -7.19 10.93 2.50
CA HIS A 104 -6.43 10.36 3.60
C HIS A 104 -5.94 11.47 4.56
N PRO A 105 -6.11 11.36 5.88
CA PRO A 105 -5.70 12.37 6.87
C PRO A 105 -4.23 12.75 6.84
N CYS A 106 -3.36 11.80 6.46
CA CYS A 106 -1.94 12.09 6.28
C CYS A 106 -1.63 12.78 4.94
N TRP A 107 -2.61 12.93 4.05
CA TRP A 107 -2.42 13.64 2.80
C TRP A 107 -2.17 15.13 3.06
N GLY A 108 -1.10 15.66 2.47
CA GLY A 108 -0.71 17.06 2.69
C GLY A 108 -0.07 17.33 4.05
N GLU A 109 0.26 16.29 4.83
CA GLU A 109 1.13 16.45 5.99
C GLU A 109 2.45 17.11 5.57
N ARG A 110 2.88 18.09 6.38
CA ARG A 110 4.10 18.85 6.08
C ARG A 110 5.31 17.98 6.39
N MET A 111 6.09 17.68 5.36
CA MET A 111 7.40 17.07 5.53
C MET A 111 8.47 18.16 5.69
N PRO A 112 9.48 17.97 6.56
CA PRO A 112 10.61 18.89 6.62
C PRO A 112 11.31 18.94 5.26
N ASN A 113 11.38 20.12 4.63
CA ASN A 113 12.04 20.29 3.32
C ASN A 113 13.49 19.80 3.34
N ALA A 114 14.15 19.82 4.51
CA ALA A 114 15.51 19.36 4.68
C ALA A 114 15.70 17.85 4.41
N CYS A 115 14.63 17.05 4.47
CA CYS A 115 14.67 15.62 4.20
C CYS A 115 14.57 15.30 2.70
N VAL A 116 14.04 16.23 1.89
CA VAL A 116 13.72 15.99 0.49
C VAL A 116 14.97 15.67 -0.35
N PRO A 117 16.09 16.41 -0.24
CA PRO A 117 17.28 16.12 -1.04
C PRO A 117 17.79 14.69 -0.81
N LEU A 118 17.98 14.29 0.45
CA LEU A 118 18.45 12.96 0.79
C LEU A 118 17.46 11.86 0.35
N GLU A 119 16.16 12.10 0.46
CA GLU A 119 15.15 11.16 -0.01
C GLU A 119 15.21 10.95 -1.53
N LEU A 120 15.41 12.01 -2.31
CA LEU A 120 15.55 11.93 -3.77
C LEU A 120 16.82 11.17 -4.18
N GLU A 121 17.96 11.47 -3.56
CA GLU A 121 19.22 10.77 -3.81
C GLU A 121 19.12 9.26 -3.51
N ILE A 122 18.50 8.90 -2.39
CA ILE A 122 18.23 7.48 -2.07
C ILE A 122 17.32 6.85 -3.12
N ALA A 123 16.28 7.55 -3.59
CA ALA A 123 15.39 7.04 -4.62
C ALA A 123 16.09 6.81 -5.97
N GLU A 124 17.04 7.67 -6.34
CA GLU A 124 17.90 7.50 -7.53
C GLU A 124 18.77 6.25 -7.40
N LEU A 125 19.45 6.07 -6.26
CA LEU A 125 20.23 4.85 -5.99
C LEU A 125 19.38 3.57 -6.06
N VAL A 126 18.14 3.62 -5.56
CA VAL A 126 17.19 2.50 -5.70
C VAL A 126 16.84 2.25 -7.16
N ALA A 127 16.62 3.29 -7.96
CA ALA A 127 16.35 3.18 -9.39
C ALA A 127 17.53 2.59 -10.17
N GLU A 128 18.76 2.86 -9.72
CA GLU A 128 20.00 2.26 -10.23
C GLU A 128 20.22 0.80 -9.76
N GLY A 129 19.35 0.29 -8.89
CA GLY A 129 19.37 -1.08 -8.41
C GLY A 129 20.12 -1.29 -7.09
N LYS A 130 20.56 -0.23 -6.41
CA LYS A 130 21.15 -0.34 -5.07
C LYS A 130 20.05 -0.69 -4.06
N GLN A 131 20.28 -1.72 -3.25
CA GLN A 131 19.28 -2.22 -2.30
C GLN A 131 19.63 -1.95 -0.83
N ILE A 132 20.93 -1.84 -0.52
CA ILE A 132 21.46 -1.63 0.83
C ILE A 132 22.52 -0.51 0.77
N MET A 133 22.57 0.29 1.82
CA MET A 133 23.65 1.22 2.12
C MET A 133 24.15 0.96 3.54
N SER A 134 25.43 1.21 3.76
CA SER A 134 25.97 1.37 5.10
C SER A 134 25.51 2.70 5.72
N LEU A 135 25.51 2.81 7.05
CA LEU A 135 25.21 4.07 7.72
C LEU A 135 26.26 5.15 7.39
N VAL A 136 27.49 4.75 7.10
CA VAL A 136 28.56 5.67 6.63
C VAL A 136 28.20 6.25 5.27
N GLU A 137 27.81 5.41 4.30
CA GLU A 137 27.39 5.89 2.97
C GLU A 137 26.17 6.82 3.06
N VAL A 138 25.23 6.57 3.98
CA VAL A 138 24.08 7.46 4.19
C VAL A 138 24.52 8.83 4.72
N LYS A 139 25.52 8.87 5.61
CA LYS A 139 26.09 10.13 6.12
C LYS A 139 26.83 10.88 5.03
N GLU A 140 27.66 10.18 4.27
CA GLU A 140 28.38 10.77 3.13
C GLU A 140 27.40 11.35 2.11
N LEU A 141 26.32 10.64 1.79
CA LEU A 141 25.27 11.13 0.90
C LEU A 141 24.57 12.39 1.46
N ASN A 142 24.28 12.42 2.76
CA ASN A 142 23.72 13.58 3.44
C ASN A 142 24.67 14.79 3.42
N ASP A 143 25.98 14.56 3.53
CA ASP A 143 27.01 15.61 3.56
C ASP A 143 27.28 16.22 2.18
N ILE A 144 26.94 15.52 1.09
CA ILE A 144 27.08 16.00 -0.30
C ILE A 144 25.93 16.97 -0.68
N SER A 145 24.81 16.95 0.04
CA SER A 145 23.65 17.79 -0.24
C SER A 145 23.98 19.29 -0.14
N GLU A 146 23.95 19.99 -1.28
CA GLU A 146 24.16 21.45 -1.36
C GLU A 146 22.99 22.26 -0.81
N VAL A 147 21.82 21.63 -0.62
CA VAL A 147 20.56 22.30 -0.26
C VAL A 147 20.34 22.27 1.25
N SER A 148 20.54 21.10 1.87
CA SER A 148 20.35 20.92 3.30
C SER A 148 21.06 19.67 3.80
N VAL A 149 21.88 19.83 4.83
CA VAL A 149 22.58 18.74 5.52
C VAL A 149 21.87 18.50 6.85
N LEU A 150 21.42 17.26 7.09
CA LEU A 150 20.81 16.86 8.36
C LEU A 150 21.89 16.66 9.42
N SER A 151 21.62 17.11 10.64
CA SER A 151 22.45 16.77 11.80
C SER A 151 22.40 15.26 12.08
N PRO A 152 23.34 14.69 12.86
CA PRO A 152 23.30 13.26 13.20
C PRO A 152 21.99 12.80 13.87
N GLU A 153 21.37 13.67 14.68
CA GLU A 153 20.07 13.40 15.31
C GLU A 153 18.95 13.43 14.27
N GLN A 154 18.92 14.47 13.42
CA GLN A 154 17.92 14.60 12.35
C GLN A 154 18.04 13.47 11.32
N LEU A 155 19.24 12.99 11.03
CA LEU A 155 19.46 11.86 10.13
C LEU A 155 18.91 10.56 10.74
N THR A 156 19.07 10.40 12.06
CA THR A 156 18.51 9.25 12.78
C THR A 156 16.98 9.30 12.76
N ASP A 157 16.39 10.48 13.02
CA ASP A 157 14.95 10.71 12.94
C ASP A 157 14.42 10.47 11.52
N PHE A 158 15.16 10.92 10.50
CA PHE A 158 14.85 10.65 9.10
C PHE A 158 14.78 9.15 8.82
N LEU A 159 15.78 8.37 9.26
CA LEU A 159 15.79 6.93 9.05
C LEU A 159 14.61 6.23 9.75
N HIS A 160 14.31 6.62 10.99
CA HIS A 160 13.15 6.10 11.73
C HIS A 160 11.82 6.46 11.04
N TYR A 161 11.70 7.69 10.55
CA TYR A 161 10.53 8.16 9.83
C TYR A 161 10.34 7.38 8.52
N GLN A 162 11.36 7.28 7.67
CA GLN A 162 11.29 6.52 6.42
C GLN A 162 11.04 5.03 6.66
N HIS A 163 11.56 4.48 7.76
CA HIS A 163 11.26 3.12 8.20
C HIS A 163 9.79 2.95 8.56
N SER A 164 9.20 3.92 9.27
CA SER A 164 7.78 3.89 9.64
C SER A 164 6.84 3.92 8.43
N LEU A 165 7.25 4.61 7.35
CA LEU A 165 6.56 4.66 6.06
C LEU A 165 6.74 3.39 5.22
N GLY A 166 7.65 2.49 5.63
CA GLY A 166 8.00 1.31 4.86
C GLY A 166 8.78 1.62 3.59
N LYS A 167 9.40 2.81 3.49
CA LYS A 167 10.27 3.20 2.36
C LYS A 167 11.69 2.66 2.52
N ILE A 168 12.15 2.49 3.76
CA ILE A 168 13.43 1.84 4.10
C ILE A 168 13.22 0.82 5.22
N VAL A 169 14.20 -0.06 5.44
CA VAL A 169 14.28 -0.89 6.64
C VAL A 169 15.55 -0.53 7.39
N TYR A 170 15.38 0.06 8.58
CA TYR A 170 16.47 0.48 9.45
C TYR A 170 16.25 -0.11 10.84
N PHE A 171 17.29 -0.77 11.37
CA PHE A 171 17.27 -1.35 12.70
C PHE A 171 18.24 -0.60 13.59
N ASP A 172 17.72 0.22 14.48
CA ASP A 172 18.52 1.01 15.42
C ASP A 172 19.03 0.16 16.61
N THR A 173 19.73 -0.92 16.29
CA THR A 173 20.33 -1.86 17.25
C THR A 173 21.81 -2.04 16.92
N PRO A 174 22.71 -2.17 17.92
CA PRO A 174 24.16 -2.13 17.67
C PRO A 174 24.67 -3.10 16.58
N GLN A 175 24.05 -4.27 16.43
CA GLN A 175 24.45 -5.29 15.48
C GLN A 175 23.96 -5.04 14.05
N LEU A 176 22.92 -4.22 13.88
CA LEU A 176 22.24 -4.02 12.59
C LEU A 176 22.25 -2.56 12.12
N ARG A 177 22.58 -1.62 13.00
CA ARG A 177 22.54 -0.16 12.76
C ARG A 177 23.35 0.27 11.55
N ASP A 178 24.43 -0.44 11.25
CA ASP A 178 25.27 -0.10 10.11
C ASP A 178 24.63 -0.45 8.76
N ASN A 179 23.57 -1.27 8.72
CA ASN A 179 22.93 -1.68 7.46
C ASN A 179 21.56 -0.99 7.30
N VAL A 180 21.47 -0.11 6.30
CA VAL A 180 20.24 0.57 5.90
C VAL A 180 19.74 -0.06 4.60
N ILE A 181 18.63 -0.80 4.66
CA ILE A 181 18.01 -1.38 3.48
C ILE A 181 17.15 -0.29 2.83
N ILE A 182 17.63 0.27 1.73
CA ILE A 182 16.96 1.35 1.00
C ILE A 182 15.90 0.82 0.02
N SER A 183 15.93 -0.48 -0.29
CA SER A 183 14.88 -1.17 -1.05
C SER A 183 14.22 -2.26 -0.21
N PRO A 184 13.04 -1.98 0.39
CA PRO A 184 12.32 -2.94 1.24
C PRO A 184 11.94 -4.26 0.55
N LEU A 185 11.89 -4.28 -0.79
CA LEU A 185 11.66 -5.48 -1.59
C LEU A 185 12.70 -6.57 -1.29
N LEU A 186 13.95 -6.19 -1.01
CA LEU A 186 14.99 -7.14 -0.64
C LEU A 186 14.61 -7.96 0.60
N MET A 187 14.07 -7.31 1.63
CA MET A 187 13.64 -8.00 2.85
C MET A 187 12.50 -8.98 2.55
N VAL A 188 11.56 -8.58 1.69
CA VAL A 188 10.44 -9.45 1.28
C VAL A 188 10.95 -10.68 0.54
N GLU A 189 11.94 -10.52 -0.35
CA GLU A 189 12.54 -11.61 -1.12
C GLU A 189 13.34 -12.57 -0.23
N VAL A 190 14.17 -12.04 0.67
CA VAL A 190 14.94 -12.84 1.63
C VAL A 190 14.01 -13.61 2.56
N MET A 191 13.00 -12.97 3.14
CA MET A 191 12.05 -13.66 4.02
C MET A 191 11.24 -14.72 3.27
N ARG A 192 10.88 -14.43 2.01
CA ARG A 192 10.20 -15.41 1.14
C ARG A 192 11.07 -16.62 0.88
N SER A 193 12.37 -16.47 0.63
CA SER A 193 13.24 -17.61 0.32
C SER A 193 13.40 -18.55 1.51
N PHE A 194 13.49 -18.03 2.73
CA PHE A 194 13.50 -18.86 3.94
C PHE A 194 12.19 -19.63 4.14
N ILE A 195 11.05 -18.99 3.89
CA ILE A 195 9.72 -19.60 4.12
C ILE A 195 9.38 -20.62 3.03
N THR A 196 9.67 -20.29 1.78
CA THR A 196 9.26 -21.10 0.62
C THR A 196 10.34 -22.09 0.15
N GLY A 197 11.57 -21.97 0.66
CA GLY A 197 12.69 -22.85 0.32
C GLY A 197 13.18 -22.70 -1.12
N VAL A 198 12.82 -21.59 -1.79
CA VAL A 198 13.22 -21.24 -3.16
C VAL A 198 14.07 -19.99 -3.15
#